data_AF-R2QQ56-F1
#
_entry.id   AF-R2QQ56-F1
#
_cell.length_a   1.000
_cell.length_b   1.000
_cell.length_c   1.000
_cell.angle_alpha   90.00
_cell.angle_beta   90.00
_cell.angle_gamma   90.00
#
_symmetry.space_group_name_H-M   'P 1'
#
loop_
_entity.id
_entity.type
_entity.pdbx_description
1 polymer ?
#
loop_
_entity_poly.entity_id
_entity_poly.type
_entity_poly.pdbx_seq_one_letter_code
_entity_poly.pdbx_strand_id
1 'polypeptide(L)'
;MLTEKEKELVGFLEKKQPQWVTSKELAAFCQCTTRTIRNRVAKINQQTPELVLTSHLGYQLNSAVAIAEEGVEDRKSRIFLELLKHSSKGVDVFELAEKLFVSESTLKNDIQQLKKEITNDAIQIAFEQDFVKLTGPERAKRRYLISLLYNESDLQEKLKHSIQQMIGYISLEELQQTIQQTLAAHEIQINQYSLNNIVLHYAISIERIRQGHSLNIGPSIPLLQEKPEFLLAEEIGDSLAQEYDIHFSKMELEQLSLLFIGMQNENLAKESDQQLSTFVDPKIIRVLKDVLYEVEQTYLVELHDQDFFNKLAIHIQSLYYRSHYETFTRNSSLLDIKTAYPLTYDLAVYISSLIQERLDIWFNDDEISFIALHIGAFLETKRHHQNQITIRLIVNDYHDIGQQLSKQIQEKFSDSLVVLVTERQAENLAACDLLLTTDRRVASAHAGSVFIHPFLTTKDIKKIENRIEAVKSQREKKRMYQAIDAFILPELYFNQIDPSELNPEEIRQQLCQQMVAADLVDEYFIQRVEKRERMSPTSFPSGIAVPHSVELEAKKSGVAIMTLQEPLIWANYPVKLVAFIAINKEEANTFNDFFEKFIEIVSEPVNTKQLSMSEDYDEFILKLKMMVEADE
;
A
#
# COMPACT_ATOMS: atom_id res chain seq x y z
N MET A 1 3.24 -33.27 -1.08
CA MET A 1 2.71 -31.92 -1.34
C MET A 1 1.20 -32.00 -1.46
N LEU A 2 0.49 -31.09 -0.80
CA LEU A 2 -0.97 -30.98 -0.86
C LEU A 2 -1.40 -30.50 -2.25
N THR A 3 -2.51 -31.03 -2.75
CA THR A 3 -3.18 -30.52 -3.96
C THR A 3 -3.88 -29.19 -3.68
N GLU A 4 -4.17 -28.38 -4.71
CA GLU A 4 -4.88 -27.09 -4.55
C GLU A 4 -6.19 -27.22 -3.75
N LYS A 5 -6.95 -28.29 -3.99
CA LYS A 5 -8.20 -28.57 -3.27
C LYS A 5 -8.02 -29.06 -1.82
N GLU A 6 -6.82 -29.51 -1.47
CA GLU A 6 -6.43 -29.85 -0.09
C GLU A 6 -5.91 -28.58 0.62
N LYS A 7 -5.21 -27.68 -0.09
CA LYS A 7 -4.82 -26.35 0.43
C LYS A 7 -6.03 -25.46 0.73
N GLU A 8 -7.00 -25.38 -0.18
CA GLU A 8 -8.26 -24.64 0.04
C GLU A 8 -8.97 -25.10 1.32
N LEU A 9 -8.96 -26.40 1.59
CA LEU A 9 -9.56 -26.98 2.80
C LEU A 9 -8.80 -26.53 4.06
N VAL A 10 -7.47 -26.59 4.03
CA VAL A 10 -6.61 -26.18 5.14
C VAL A 10 -6.72 -24.68 5.41
N GLY A 11 -6.63 -23.84 4.38
CA GLY A 11 -6.78 -22.38 4.51
C GLY A 11 -8.17 -21.96 4.99
N PHE A 12 -9.23 -22.71 4.66
CA PHE A 12 -10.55 -22.47 5.24
C PHE A 12 -10.60 -22.76 6.75
N LEU A 13 -9.95 -23.85 7.19
CA LEU A 13 -9.87 -24.19 8.62
C LEU A 13 -9.03 -23.18 9.40
N GLU A 14 -7.96 -22.65 8.79
CA GLU A 14 -7.11 -21.61 9.36
C GLU A 14 -7.91 -20.33 9.65
N LYS A 15 -8.68 -19.83 8.68
CA LYS A 15 -9.54 -18.64 8.83
C LYS A 15 -10.64 -18.80 9.88
N LYS A 16 -10.99 -20.04 10.24
CA LYS A 16 -12.02 -20.35 11.24
C LYS A 16 -11.42 -20.58 12.62
N GLN A 17 -10.11 -20.50 12.82
CA GLN A 17 -9.51 -20.66 14.15
C GLN A 17 -10.06 -19.64 15.15
N PRO A 18 -10.29 -20.02 16.42
CA PRO A 18 -10.08 -21.35 17.03
C PRO A 18 -11.32 -22.27 16.98
N GLN A 19 -12.19 -22.15 15.99
CA GLN A 19 -13.48 -22.84 15.93
C GLN A 19 -13.40 -24.20 15.23
N TRP A 20 -14.27 -25.13 15.65
CA TRP A 20 -14.48 -26.40 14.95
C TRP A 20 -15.45 -26.22 13.79
N VAL A 21 -15.09 -26.73 12.61
CA VAL A 21 -15.89 -26.63 11.38
C VAL A 21 -16.52 -27.97 11.06
N THR A 22 -17.84 -27.97 10.81
CA THR A 22 -18.55 -29.22 10.53
C THR A 22 -18.22 -29.78 9.13
N SER A 23 -18.38 -31.09 8.93
CA SER A 23 -18.16 -31.70 7.60
C SER A 23 -19.10 -31.14 6.52
N LYS A 24 -20.31 -30.67 6.91
CA LYS A 24 -21.30 -30.08 5.99
C LYS A 24 -20.86 -28.69 5.52
N GLU A 25 -20.32 -27.89 6.42
CA GLU A 25 -19.82 -26.55 6.13
C GLU A 25 -18.60 -26.61 5.21
N LEU A 26 -17.63 -27.49 5.51
CA LEU A 26 -16.50 -27.74 4.60
C LEU A 26 -16.93 -28.25 3.23
N ALA A 27 -17.93 -29.14 3.19
CA ALA A 27 -18.47 -29.68 1.95
C ALA A 27 -19.12 -28.58 1.09
N ALA A 28 -19.84 -27.65 1.71
CA ALA A 28 -20.44 -26.50 1.04
C ALA A 28 -19.37 -25.55 0.48
N PHE A 29 -18.35 -25.23 1.29
CA PHE A 29 -17.24 -24.37 0.87
C PHE A 29 -16.43 -24.99 -0.30
N CYS A 30 -16.02 -26.24 -0.16
CA CYS A 30 -15.22 -26.96 -1.17
C CYS A 30 -16.04 -27.46 -2.37
N GLN A 31 -17.35 -27.17 -2.41
CA GLN A 31 -18.30 -27.64 -3.43
C GLN A 31 -18.19 -29.15 -3.69
N CYS A 32 -18.16 -29.96 -2.63
CA CYS A 32 -17.97 -31.40 -2.73
C CYS A 32 -18.80 -32.16 -1.69
N THR A 33 -18.77 -33.49 -1.70
CA THR A 33 -19.51 -34.29 -0.71
C THR A 33 -18.75 -34.38 0.63
N THR A 34 -19.48 -34.57 1.73
CA THR A 34 -18.88 -34.81 3.06
C THR A 34 -17.95 -36.04 3.09
N ARG A 35 -18.19 -37.02 2.23
CA ARG A 35 -17.31 -38.18 2.01
C ARG A 35 -15.96 -37.76 1.40
N THR A 36 -15.98 -36.80 0.48
CA THR A 36 -14.76 -36.26 -0.15
C THR A 36 -13.91 -35.49 0.86
N ILE A 37 -14.55 -34.70 1.73
CA ILE A 37 -13.87 -34.01 2.84
C ILE A 37 -13.15 -35.00 3.75
N ARG A 38 -13.82 -36.08 4.18
CA ARG A 38 -13.19 -37.14 5.01
C ARG A 38 -11.96 -37.75 4.33
N ASN A 39 -12.06 -38.06 3.04
CA ASN A 39 -10.95 -38.64 2.28
C ASN A 39 -9.78 -37.67 2.13
N ARG A 40 -10.06 -36.38 1.86
CA ARG A 40 -9.02 -35.35 1.78
C ARG A 40 -8.32 -35.13 3.11
N VAL A 41 -9.07 -35.03 4.21
CA VAL A 41 -8.49 -34.90 5.56
C VAL A 41 -7.63 -36.12 5.91
N ALA A 42 -8.09 -37.34 5.60
CA ALA A 42 -7.28 -38.54 5.83
C ALA A 42 -5.96 -38.50 5.03
N LYS A 43 -6.01 -38.03 3.79
CA LYS A 43 -4.83 -37.90 2.92
C LYS A 43 -3.89 -36.77 3.35
N ILE A 44 -4.43 -35.64 3.81
CA ILE A 44 -3.68 -34.53 4.43
C ILE A 44 -2.92 -35.06 5.65
N ASN A 45 -3.62 -35.71 6.58
CA ASN A 45 -3.00 -36.25 7.80
C ASN A 45 -2.04 -37.41 7.53
N GLN A 46 -2.15 -38.10 6.39
CA GLN A 46 -1.17 -39.10 5.98
C GLN A 46 0.15 -38.44 5.53
N GLN A 47 0.09 -37.25 4.94
CA GLN A 47 1.28 -36.50 4.48
C GLN A 47 1.89 -35.66 5.61
N THR A 48 1.05 -35.04 6.43
CA THR A 48 1.44 -34.21 7.57
C THR A 48 0.64 -34.67 8.79
N PRO A 49 1.19 -35.60 9.59
CA PRO A 49 0.49 -36.16 10.75
C PRO A 49 -0.05 -35.07 11.68
N GLU A 50 -1.30 -35.26 12.11
CA GLU A 50 -2.00 -34.38 13.06
C GLU A 50 -2.23 -32.93 12.61
N LEU A 51 -2.04 -32.60 11.32
CA LEU A 51 -2.29 -31.26 10.80
C LEU A 51 -3.77 -30.84 10.94
N VAL A 52 -4.70 -31.75 10.63
CA VAL A 52 -6.14 -31.52 10.83
C VAL A 52 -6.66 -32.41 11.95
N LEU A 53 -7.05 -31.80 13.07
CA LEU A 53 -7.70 -32.48 14.18
C LEU A 53 -9.12 -32.89 13.79
N THR A 54 -9.51 -34.10 14.19
CA THR A 54 -10.85 -34.65 13.93
C THR A 54 -11.55 -34.99 15.24
N SER A 55 -12.78 -34.49 15.43
CA SER A 55 -13.61 -34.82 16.59
C SER A 55 -15.09 -34.94 16.23
N HIS A 56 -15.93 -35.20 17.23
CA HIS A 56 -17.39 -35.18 17.07
C HIS A 56 -17.95 -33.80 16.71
N LEU A 57 -17.18 -32.72 16.96
CA LEU A 57 -17.53 -31.34 16.60
C LEU A 57 -17.18 -31.00 15.14
N GLY A 58 -16.39 -31.85 14.46
CA GLY A 58 -15.97 -31.64 13.07
C GLY A 58 -14.46 -31.67 12.91
N TYR A 59 -13.92 -30.67 12.21
CA TYR A 59 -12.50 -30.54 11.88
C TYR A 59 -11.96 -29.20 12.38
N GLN A 60 -10.71 -29.21 12.81
CA GLN A 60 -10.00 -28.01 13.26
C GLN A 60 -8.54 -28.11 12.84
N LEU A 61 -7.92 -27.00 12.48
CA LEU A 61 -6.49 -26.99 12.17
C LEU A 61 -5.66 -27.09 13.46
N ASN A 62 -4.58 -27.85 13.43
CA ASN A 62 -3.64 -27.91 14.55
C ASN A 62 -2.56 -26.83 14.35
N SER A 63 -2.69 -25.70 15.03
CA SER A 63 -1.72 -24.59 14.93
C SER A 63 -0.33 -24.91 15.49
N ALA A 64 -0.17 -26.03 16.21
CA ALA A 64 1.13 -26.49 16.68
C ALA A 64 1.94 -27.25 15.60
N VAL A 65 1.30 -27.63 14.49
CA VAL A 65 1.94 -28.34 13.38
C VAL A 65 2.23 -27.34 12.27
N ALA A 66 3.50 -26.96 12.12
CA ALA A 66 3.94 -26.08 11.05
C ALA A 66 3.69 -26.73 9.68
N ILE A 67 2.95 -26.06 8.81
CA ILE A 67 2.81 -26.49 7.42
C ILE A 67 4.07 -26.04 6.69
N ALA A 68 4.94 -26.99 6.34
CA ALA A 68 5.97 -26.73 5.35
C ALA A 68 5.32 -26.65 3.96
N GLU A 69 4.70 -25.50 3.65
CA GLU A 69 4.33 -25.18 2.27
C GLU A 69 5.55 -24.58 1.57
N GLU A 70 6.17 -25.36 0.68
CA GLU A 70 7.03 -24.81 -0.37
C GLU A 70 6.14 -24.45 -1.57
N GLY A 71 5.81 -23.16 -1.71
CA GLY A 71 5.18 -22.64 -2.92
C GLY A 71 6.14 -22.71 -4.12
N VAL A 72 5.60 -22.70 -5.34
CA VAL A 72 6.42 -22.58 -6.58
C VAL A 72 7.25 -21.29 -6.55
N GLU A 73 6.71 -20.23 -5.96
CA GLU A 73 7.38 -18.94 -5.79
C GLU A 73 8.54 -18.98 -4.80
N ASP A 74 8.35 -19.65 -3.66
CA ASP A 74 9.41 -19.92 -2.68
C ASP A 74 10.57 -20.73 -3.29
N ARG A 75 10.25 -21.72 -4.14
CA ARG A 75 11.27 -22.49 -4.86
C ARG A 75 12.08 -21.65 -5.86
N LYS A 76 11.44 -20.74 -6.60
CA LYS A 76 12.14 -19.81 -7.51
C LYS A 76 13.09 -18.89 -6.75
N SER A 77 12.67 -18.36 -5.60
CA SER A 77 13.53 -17.55 -4.72
C SER A 77 14.75 -18.35 -4.26
N ARG A 78 14.56 -19.60 -3.82
CA ARG A 78 15.67 -20.49 -3.43
C ARG A 78 16.60 -20.82 -4.59
N ILE A 79 16.08 -21.06 -5.79
CA ILE A 79 16.90 -21.24 -7.00
C ILE A 79 17.77 -20.00 -7.20
N PHE A 80 17.18 -18.80 -7.18
CA PHE A 80 17.95 -17.56 -7.35
C PHE A 80 19.04 -17.41 -6.28
N LEU A 81 18.72 -17.68 -5.01
CA LEU A 81 19.67 -17.62 -3.89
C LEU A 81 20.88 -18.55 -4.12
N GLU A 82 20.63 -19.78 -4.57
CA GLU A 82 21.70 -20.75 -4.87
C GLU A 82 22.56 -20.30 -6.06
N LEU A 83 21.93 -19.83 -7.13
CA LEU A 83 22.65 -19.29 -8.29
C LEU A 83 23.50 -18.06 -7.93
N LEU A 84 23.00 -17.22 -7.03
CA LEU A 84 23.72 -16.05 -6.54
C LEU A 84 24.95 -16.47 -5.73
N LYS A 85 24.79 -17.38 -4.77
CA LYS A 85 25.87 -17.90 -3.92
C LYS A 85 27.01 -18.50 -4.73
N HIS A 86 26.70 -19.16 -5.83
CA HIS A 86 27.67 -19.80 -6.71
C HIS A 86 27.90 -19.04 -8.02
N SER A 87 27.70 -17.71 -8.04
CA SER A 87 27.63 -16.93 -9.29
C SER A 87 28.90 -16.95 -10.15
N SER A 88 30.07 -17.25 -9.59
CA SER A 88 31.34 -17.35 -10.33
C SER A 88 31.54 -18.72 -11.01
N LYS A 89 31.15 -19.83 -10.37
CA LYS A 89 31.33 -21.20 -10.91
C LYS A 89 30.09 -21.76 -11.59
N GLY A 90 28.91 -21.27 -11.24
CA GLY A 90 27.63 -21.90 -11.59
C GLY A 90 27.28 -23.02 -10.62
N VAL A 91 26.03 -23.47 -10.70
CA VAL A 91 25.49 -24.60 -9.93
C VAL A 91 25.22 -25.75 -10.89
N ASP A 92 25.61 -26.96 -10.52
CA ASP A 92 25.25 -28.18 -11.25
C ASP A 92 23.73 -28.42 -11.13
N VAL A 93 23.08 -28.64 -12.28
CA VAL A 93 21.62 -28.79 -12.35
C VAL A 93 21.14 -30.03 -11.61
N PHE A 94 21.92 -31.11 -11.59
CA PHE A 94 21.57 -32.36 -10.89
C PHE A 94 21.68 -32.17 -9.37
N GLU A 95 22.78 -31.58 -8.90
CA GLU A 95 22.97 -31.27 -7.48
C GLU A 95 21.88 -30.32 -6.96
N LEU A 96 21.52 -29.30 -7.76
CA LEU A 96 20.47 -28.35 -7.40
C LEU A 96 19.09 -29.03 -7.35
N ALA A 97 18.79 -29.93 -8.28
CA ALA A 97 17.52 -30.66 -8.31
C ALA A 97 17.38 -31.58 -7.08
N GLU A 98 18.46 -32.29 -6.71
CA GLU A 98 18.51 -33.12 -5.51
C GLU A 98 18.34 -32.29 -4.24
N LYS A 99 19.06 -31.16 -4.13
CA LYS A 99 18.98 -30.24 -2.98
C LYS A 99 17.59 -29.64 -2.80
N LEU A 100 16.86 -29.41 -3.89
CA LEU A 100 15.49 -28.89 -3.88
C LEU A 100 14.41 -29.99 -3.89
N PHE A 101 14.80 -31.27 -3.84
CA PHE A 101 13.90 -32.43 -3.87
C PHE A 101 12.91 -32.42 -5.06
N VAL A 102 13.38 -31.99 -6.24
CA VAL A 102 12.58 -31.93 -7.48
C VAL A 102 13.23 -32.71 -8.62
N SER A 103 12.44 -33.02 -9.65
CA SER A 103 13.00 -33.58 -10.89
C SER A 103 13.77 -32.52 -11.68
N GLU A 104 14.76 -32.92 -12.48
CA GLU A 104 15.47 -32.01 -13.39
C GLU A 104 14.52 -31.26 -14.33
N SER A 105 13.46 -31.93 -14.79
CA SER A 105 12.47 -31.33 -15.69
C SER A 105 11.68 -30.22 -14.99
N THR A 106 11.37 -30.40 -13.71
CA THR A 106 10.72 -29.39 -12.87
C THR A 106 11.66 -28.22 -12.64
N LEU A 107 12.91 -28.48 -12.24
CA LEU A 107 13.92 -27.43 -12.02
C LEU A 107 14.17 -26.60 -13.29
N LYS A 108 14.30 -27.25 -14.45
CA LYS A 108 14.48 -26.55 -15.73
C LYS A 108 13.28 -25.65 -16.05
N ASN A 109 12.05 -26.11 -15.80
CA ASN A 109 10.85 -25.30 -15.99
C ASN A 109 10.81 -24.10 -15.03
N ASP A 110 11.15 -24.30 -13.75
CA ASP A 110 11.22 -23.20 -12.78
C ASP A 110 12.29 -22.17 -13.16
N ILE A 111 13.47 -22.62 -13.63
CA ILE A 111 14.52 -21.72 -14.13
C ILE A 111 14.06 -20.96 -15.37
N GLN A 112 13.36 -21.60 -16.30
CA GLN A 112 12.81 -20.92 -17.49
C GLN A 112 11.76 -19.88 -17.10
N GLN A 113 10.93 -20.17 -16.10
CA GLN A 113 9.97 -19.22 -15.57
C GLN A 113 10.67 -18.06 -14.86
N LEU A 114 11.63 -18.33 -13.99
CA LEU A 114 12.47 -17.32 -13.32
C LEU A 114 13.16 -16.42 -14.35
N LYS A 115 13.65 -16.98 -15.46
CA LYS A 115 14.23 -16.21 -16.57
C LYS A 115 13.23 -15.28 -17.26
N LYS A 116 11.95 -15.63 -17.30
CA LYS A 116 10.88 -14.75 -17.83
C LYS A 116 10.49 -13.65 -16.82
N GLU A 117 10.57 -13.94 -15.54
CA GLU A 117 10.23 -13.00 -14.45
C GLU A 117 11.33 -11.97 -14.19
N ILE A 118 12.59 -12.31 -14.46
CA ILE A 118 13.69 -11.33 -14.50
C ILE A 118 13.49 -10.48 -15.77
N THR A 119 12.70 -9.42 -15.64
CA THR A 119 12.39 -8.45 -16.72
C THR A 119 13.49 -7.41 -16.92
N ASN A 120 14.48 -7.35 -16.03
CA ASN A 120 15.62 -6.44 -16.14
C ASN A 120 16.76 -7.09 -16.95
N ASP A 121 17.08 -6.51 -18.11
CA ASP A 121 18.14 -6.98 -19.02
C ASP A 121 19.54 -7.09 -18.38
N ALA A 122 19.75 -6.45 -17.23
CA ALA A 122 21.04 -6.44 -16.55
C ALA A 122 21.44 -7.80 -15.94
N ILE A 123 20.49 -8.70 -15.64
CA ILE A 123 20.76 -10.01 -15.04
C ILE A 123 20.31 -11.11 -15.99
N GLN A 124 21.16 -12.11 -16.22
CA GLN A 124 20.83 -13.22 -17.12
C GLN A 124 21.15 -14.57 -16.49
N ILE A 125 20.25 -15.53 -16.70
CA ILE A 125 20.48 -16.93 -16.37
C ILE A 125 20.84 -17.69 -17.65
N ALA A 126 22.04 -18.27 -17.64
CA ALA A 126 22.60 -19.02 -18.76
C ALA A 126 22.84 -20.48 -18.36
N PHE A 127 22.52 -21.41 -19.27
CA PHE A 127 22.90 -22.81 -19.16
C PHE A 127 24.22 -23.03 -19.90
N GLU A 128 25.20 -23.60 -19.21
CA GLU A 128 26.49 -24.03 -19.74
C GLU A 128 26.61 -25.54 -19.49
N GLN A 129 26.18 -26.36 -20.46
CA GLN A 129 26.08 -27.82 -20.33
C GLN A 129 25.19 -28.22 -19.13
N ASP A 130 25.77 -28.85 -18.12
CA ASP A 130 25.10 -29.32 -16.90
C ASP A 130 25.10 -28.26 -15.79
N PHE A 131 25.68 -27.07 -16.04
CA PHE A 131 25.72 -25.96 -15.08
C PHE A 131 24.77 -24.84 -15.47
N VAL A 132 24.22 -24.17 -14.45
CA VAL A 132 23.44 -22.95 -14.59
C VAL A 132 24.13 -21.80 -13.86
N LYS A 133 24.25 -20.64 -14.52
CA LYS A 133 24.97 -19.45 -14.03
C LYS A 133 24.11 -18.20 -14.03
N LEU A 134 24.28 -17.39 -13.00
CA LEU A 134 23.73 -16.04 -12.88
C LEU A 134 24.79 -14.99 -13.25
N THR A 135 24.58 -14.33 -14.38
CA THR A 135 25.48 -13.30 -14.92
C THR A 135 24.83 -11.92 -14.85
N GLY A 136 25.65 -10.86 -14.89
CA GLY A 136 25.19 -9.47 -14.76
C GLY A 136 26.01 -8.65 -13.75
N PRO A 137 25.82 -7.32 -13.69
CA PRO A 137 26.44 -6.46 -12.69
C PRO A 137 26.06 -6.86 -11.27
N GLU A 138 27.01 -6.80 -10.35
CA GLU A 138 26.79 -7.17 -8.94
C GLU A 138 25.70 -6.31 -8.28
N ARG A 139 25.62 -5.01 -8.60
CA ARG A 139 24.53 -4.12 -8.15
C ARG A 139 23.15 -4.64 -8.54
N ALA A 140 22.98 -5.06 -9.79
CA ALA A 140 21.72 -5.60 -10.28
C ALA A 140 21.35 -6.90 -9.55
N LYS A 141 22.32 -7.80 -9.34
CA LYS A 141 22.11 -9.05 -8.59
C LYS A 141 21.65 -8.80 -7.15
N ARG A 142 22.32 -7.90 -6.42
CA ARG A 142 21.94 -7.54 -5.05
C ARG A 142 20.57 -6.88 -5.01
N ARG A 143 20.24 -6.02 -5.97
CA ARG A 143 18.92 -5.40 -6.11
C ARG A 143 17.82 -6.43 -6.32
N TYR A 144 18.02 -7.39 -7.22
CA TYR A 144 17.03 -8.44 -7.45
C TYR A 144 16.86 -9.32 -6.20
N LEU A 145 17.97 -9.66 -5.51
CA LEU A 145 17.90 -10.35 -4.22
C LEU A 145 16.99 -9.60 -3.25
N ILE A 146 17.26 -8.31 -3.04
CA ILE A 146 16.45 -7.45 -2.17
C ILE A 146 14.99 -7.46 -2.62
N SER A 147 14.70 -7.35 -3.92
CA SER A 147 13.33 -7.37 -4.44
C SER A 147 12.56 -8.66 -4.10
N LEU A 148 13.24 -9.82 -4.03
CA LEU A 148 12.64 -11.08 -3.62
C LEU A 148 12.28 -11.11 -2.12
N LEU A 149 13.02 -10.37 -1.28
CA LEU A 149 12.81 -10.35 0.18
C LEU A 149 11.51 -9.67 0.60
N TYR A 150 10.96 -8.83 -0.28
CA TYR A 150 9.83 -7.95 0.02
C TYR A 150 8.55 -8.34 -0.72
N ASN A 151 8.56 -9.41 -1.51
CA ASN A 151 7.34 -9.96 -2.08
C ASN A 151 6.66 -10.86 -1.03
N GLU A 152 5.47 -10.45 -0.58
CA GLU A 152 4.53 -11.13 0.33
C GLU A 152 4.87 -11.17 1.84
N SER A 153 3.82 -10.94 2.65
CA SER A 153 3.87 -10.85 4.12
C SER A 153 4.25 -12.17 4.81
N ASP A 154 3.87 -13.32 4.24
CA ASP A 154 4.25 -14.65 4.74
C ASP A 154 5.68 -15.05 4.34
N LEU A 155 6.21 -14.40 3.30
CA LEU A 155 7.56 -14.63 2.80
C LEU A 155 8.58 -13.89 3.64
N GLN A 156 8.26 -12.74 4.25
CA GLN A 156 9.22 -11.93 5.01
C GLN A 156 9.90 -12.68 6.17
N GLU A 157 9.17 -13.46 6.99
CA GLU A 157 9.79 -14.25 8.05
C GLU A 157 10.61 -15.43 7.49
N LYS A 158 10.09 -16.11 6.47
CA LYS A 158 10.77 -17.23 5.78
C LYS A 158 12.04 -16.78 5.05
N LEU A 159 12.02 -15.59 4.47
CA LEU A 159 13.16 -14.96 3.78
C LEU A 159 14.13 -14.35 4.76
N LYS A 160 13.72 -13.74 5.88
CA LYS A 160 14.64 -13.40 6.96
C LYS A 160 15.41 -14.63 7.42
N HIS A 161 14.72 -15.77 7.60
CA HIS A 161 15.38 -17.02 7.92
C HIS A 161 16.31 -17.49 6.78
N SER A 162 15.88 -17.39 5.52
CA SER A 162 16.69 -17.79 4.34
C SER A 162 17.91 -16.90 4.11
N ILE A 163 17.80 -15.59 4.39
CA ILE A 163 18.92 -14.64 4.38
C ILE A 163 19.84 -14.94 5.54
N GLN A 164 19.32 -15.18 6.76
CA GLN A 164 20.12 -15.64 7.89
C GLN A 164 20.89 -16.94 7.56
N GLN A 165 20.27 -17.86 6.82
CA GLN A 165 20.94 -19.06 6.31
C GLN A 165 21.94 -18.76 5.17
N MET A 166 21.71 -17.73 4.36
CA MET A 166 22.59 -17.28 3.28
C MET A 166 23.84 -16.56 3.81
N ILE A 167 23.68 -15.64 4.77
CA ILE A 167 24.76 -14.87 5.42
C ILE A 167 25.52 -15.69 6.47
N GLY A 168 25.02 -16.88 6.78
CA GLY A 168 25.68 -17.86 7.64
C GLY A 168 25.83 -17.39 9.08
N TYR A 169 27.07 -17.07 9.48
CA TYR A 169 27.49 -16.87 10.87
C TYR A 169 27.16 -15.46 11.44
N ILE A 170 26.72 -14.52 10.58
CA ILE A 170 26.43 -13.14 11.01
C ILE A 170 25.07 -13.10 11.68
N SER A 171 25.01 -12.68 12.94
CA SER A 171 23.73 -12.42 13.60
C SER A 171 23.14 -11.12 13.06
N LEU A 172 21.97 -11.18 12.43
CA LEU A 172 21.24 -9.97 12.04
C LEU A 172 20.96 -9.05 13.24
N GLU A 173 20.83 -9.62 14.43
CA GLU A 173 20.63 -8.88 15.68
C GLU A 173 21.88 -8.08 16.07
N GLU A 174 23.07 -8.68 15.97
CA GLU A 174 24.34 -8.00 16.27
C GLU A 174 24.64 -6.88 15.25
N LEU A 175 24.39 -7.17 13.97
CA LEU A 175 24.49 -6.16 12.90
C LEU A 175 23.53 -4.99 13.14
N GLN A 176 22.28 -5.29 13.52
CA GLN A 176 21.29 -4.28 13.87
C GLN A 176 21.74 -3.44 15.06
N GLN A 177 22.27 -4.07 16.12
CA GLN A 177 22.77 -3.36 17.30
C GLN A 177 23.92 -2.42 16.94
N THR A 178 24.88 -2.87 16.14
CA THR A 178 26.02 -2.05 15.70
C THR A 178 25.55 -0.81 14.94
N ILE A 179 24.70 -0.99 13.92
CA ILE A 179 24.13 0.12 13.14
C ILE A 179 23.35 1.07 14.05
N GLN A 180 22.50 0.55 14.93
CA GLN A 180 21.67 1.37 15.82
C GLN A 180 22.51 2.17 16.82
N GLN A 181 23.60 1.60 17.35
CA GLN A 181 24.51 2.29 18.26
C GLN A 181 25.25 3.43 17.56
N THR A 182 25.75 3.20 16.35
CA THR A 182 26.40 4.25 15.56
C THR A 182 25.41 5.38 15.25
N LEU A 183 24.20 5.06 14.79
CA LEU A 183 23.16 6.08 14.53
C LEU A 183 22.81 6.89 15.79
N ALA A 184 22.66 6.23 16.94
CA ALA A 184 22.36 6.90 18.20
C ALA A 184 23.49 7.83 18.67
N ALA A 185 24.75 7.48 18.38
CA ALA A 185 25.91 8.32 18.69
C ALA A 185 25.93 9.65 17.88
N HIS A 186 25.28 9.65 16.72
CA HIS A 186 25.07 10.84 15.88
C HIS A 186 23.70 11.50 16.11
N GLU A 187 22.98 11.14 17.18
CA GLU A 187 21.63 11.64 17.51
C GLU A 187 20.57 11.39 16.41
N ILE A 188 20.79 10.37 15.56
CA ILE A 188 19.88 10.01 14.48
C ILE A 188 18.82 9.05 15.01
N GLN A 189 17.56 9.46 14.92
CA GLN A 189 16.43 8.58 15.18
C GLN A 189 15.99 7.88 13.90
N ILE A 190 15.77 6.58 13.99
CA ILE A 190 15.39 5.75 12.84
C ILE A 190 14.20 4.87 13.20
N ASN A 191 13.25 4.74 12.27
CA ASN A 191 12.14 3.79 12.42
C ASN A 191 12.59 2.36 12.10
N GLN A 192 11.85 1.36 12.60
CA GLN A 192 12.23 -0.05 12.48
C GLN A 192 12.29 -0.52 11.01
N TYR A 193 11.44 0.00 10.13
CA TYR A 193 11.43 -0.36 8.71
C TYR A 193 12.74 0.04 8.02
N SER A 194 13.17 1.28 8.24
CA SER A 194 14.40 1.83 7.66
C SER A 194 15.62 1.11 8.24
N LEU A 195 15.61 0.82 9.54
CA LEU A 195 16.66 0.04 10.19
C LEU A 195 16.78 -1.37 9.59
N ASN A 196 15.66 -2.08 9.43
CA ASN A 196 15.64 -3.41 8.83
C ASN A 196 16.20 -3.39 7.38
N ASN A 197 15.84 -2.36 6.61
CA ASN A 197 16.35 -2.20 5.24
C ASN A 197 17.88 -2.00 5.23
N ILE A 198 18.40 -1.10 6.08
CA ILE A 198 19.84 -0.87 6.20
C ILE A 198 20.56 -2.16 6.59
N VAL A 199 20.07 -2.84 7.63
CA VAL A 199 20.62 -4.12 8.10
C VAL A 199 20.72 -5.13 6.95
N LEU A 200 19.67 -5.26 6.14
CA LEU A 200 19.66 -6.15 4.99
C LEU A 200 20.71 -5.78 3.94
N HIS A 201 20.84 -4.50 3.61
CA HIS A 201 21.85 -4.02 2.67
C HIS A 201 23.27 -4.29 3.14
N TYR A 202 23.56 -4.08 4.43
CA TYR A 202 24.86 -4.42 5.01
C TYR A 202 25.08 -5.93 5.01
N ALA A 203 24.11 -6.72 5.48
CA ALA A 203 24.22 -8.19 5.54
C ALA A 203 24.53 -8.80 4.16
N ILE A 204 23.81 -8.35 3.12
CA ILE A 204 24.06 -8.78 1.74
C ILE A 204 25.45 -8.32 1.29
N SER A 205 25.83 -7.07 1.54
CA SER A 205 27.13 -6.56 1.09
C SER A 205 28.30 -7.33 1.73
N ILE A 206 28.22 -7.62 3.02
CA ILE A 206 29.21 -8.43 3.74
C ILE A 206 29.34 -9.81 3.09
N GLU A 207 28.22 -10.53 2.91
CA GLU A 207 28.25 -11.89 2.37
C GLU A 207 28.82 -11.90 0.93
N ARG A 208 28.46 -10.91 0.12
CA ARG A 208 28.96 -10.80 -1.26
C ARG A 208 30.45 -10.46 -1.31
N ILE A 209 30.96 -9.60 -0.42
CA ILE A 209 32.39 -9.31 -0.29
C ILE A 209 33.16 -10.59 0.07
N ARG A 210 32.67 -11.38 1.04
CA ARG A 210 33.30 -12.66 1.44
C ARG A 210 33.36 -13.69 0.31
N GLN A 211 32.37 -13.69 -0.56
CA GLN A 211 32.34 -14.54 -1.75
C GLN A 211 33.23 -14.01 -2.90
N GLY A 212 33.94 -12.90 -2.70
CA GLY A 212 34.82 -12.27 -3.70
C GLY A 212 34.07 -11.41 -4.72
N HIS A 213 32.82 -11.03 -4.43
CA HIS A 213 31.94 -10.24 -5.29
C HIS A 213 31.79 -8.80 -4.77
N SER A 214 32.91 -8.11 -4.56
CA SER A 214 32.95 -6.70 -4.15
C SER A 214 32.65 -5.74 -5.30
N LEU A 215 32.02 -4.62 -4.97
CA LEU A 215 31.82 -3.51 -5.89
C LEU A 215 33.12 -2.74 -6.08
N ASN A 216 33.80 -2.93 -7.21
CA ASN A 216 35.11 -2.29 -7.47
C ASN A 216 35.10 -1.34 -8.68
N ILE A 217 34.08 -1.40 -9.54
CA ILE A 217 34.00 -0.64 -10.80
C ILE A 217 32.56 -0.13 -10.99
N GLY A 218 32.39 1.18 -11.19
CA GLY A 218 31.09 1.81 -11.42
C GLY A 218 31.14 3.34 -11.36
N PRO A 219 30.01 4.03 -11.59
CA PRO A 219 29.92 5.47 -11.39
C PRO A 219 30.17 5.77 -9.90
N SER A 220 31.18 6.60 -9.63
CA SER A 220 31.46 7.20 -8.32
C SER A 220 30.97 8.64 -8.37
N ILE A 221 30.38 9.12 -7.28
CA ILE A 221 30.13 10.56 -7.09
C ILE A 221 31.13 11.05 -6.04
N PRO A 222 32.24 11.67 -6.46
CA PRO A 222 33.22 12.24 -5.53
C PRO A 222 32.58 13.20 -4.51
N LEU A 223 31.52 13.90 -4.92
CA LEU A 223 30.80 14.87 -4.10
C LEU A 223 30.09 14.25 -2.88
N LEU A 224 29.84 12.93 -2.87
CA LEU A 224 29.25 12.23 -1.72
C LEU A 224 30.28 11.89 -0.64
N GLN A 225 31.57 11.81 -0.98
CA GLN A 225 32.60 11.31 -0.07
C GLN A 225 32.92 12.28 1.07
N GLU A 226 32.65 13.57 0.87
CA GLU A 226 32.79 14.60 1.89
C GLU A 226 31.49 14.84 2.68
N LYS A 227 30.43 14.09 2.35
CA LYS A 227 29.12 14.27 2.98
C LYS A 227 29.02 13.46 4.28
N PRO A 228 28.29 13.96 5.29
CA PRO A 228 28.08 13.26 6.56
C PRO A 228 27.58 11.82 6.40
N GLU A 229 26.76 11.56 5.39
CA GLU A 229 26.20 10.24 5.11
C GLU A 229 27.25 9.21 4.69
N PHE A 230 28.28 9.64 3.97
CA PHE A 230 29.39 8.76 3.60
C PHE A 230 30.27 8.47 4.81
N LEU A 231 30.57 9.48 5.63
CA LEU A 231 31.35 9.30 6.86
C LEU A 231 30.65 8.35 7.84
N LEU A 232 29.32 8.45 7.94
CA LEU A 232 28.51 7.53 8.74
C LEU A 232 28.57 6.09 8.19
N ALA A 233 28.47 5.91 6.87
CA ALA A 233 28.62 4.60 6.25
C ALA A 233 30.04 4.02 6.44
N GLU A 234 31.07 4.87 6.39
CA GLU A 234 32.46 4.50 6.65
C GLU A 234 32.66 4.05 8.10
N GLU A 235 32.13 4.78 9.09
CA GLU A 235 32.22 4.40 10.51
C GLU A 235 31.54 3.06 10.82
N ILE A 236 30.35 2.83 10.24
CA ILE A 236 29.67 1.54 10.35
C ILE A 236 30.50 0.45 9.64
N GLY A 237 30.96 0.74 8.42
CA GLY A 237 31.78 -0.18 7.63
C GLY A 237 33.06 -0.60 8.34
N ASP A 238 33.75 0.32 9.01
CA ASP A 238 34.98 0.08 9.78
C ASP A 238 34.72 -0.78 11.01
N SER A 239 33.61 -0.54 11.71
CA SER A 239 33.19 -1.35 12.85
C SER A 239 32.95 -2.81 12.43
N LEU A 240 32.24 -3.00 11.32
CA LEU A 240 31.92 -4.32 10.77
C LEU A 240 33.14 -4.99 10.11
N ALA A 241 34.07 -4.22 9.54
CA ALA A 241 35.31 -4.73 8.97
C ALA A 241 36.17 -5.42 10.02
N GLN A 242 36.24 -4.85 11.23
CA GLN A 242 36.98 -5.42 12.35
C GLN A 242 36.32 -6.69 12.90
N GLU A 243 34.99 -6.70 13.00
CA GLU A 243 34.23 -7.82 13.56
C GLU A 243 34.19 -9.04 12.62
N TYR A 244 34.03 -8.82 11.32
CA TYR A 244 33.78 -9.88 10.33
C TYR A 244 34.97 -10.19 9.42
N ASP A 245 36.12 -9.54 9.61
CA ASP A 245 37.34 -9.71 8.79
C ASP A 245 37.08 -9.52 7.28
N ILE A 246 36.50 -8.37 6.95
CA ILE A 246 36.13 -8.00 5.58
C ILE A 246 36.67 -6.61 5.23
N HIS A 247 36.74 -6.31 3.94
CA HIS A 247 37.13 -4.99 3.45
C HIS A 247 36.03 -4.40 2.57
N PHE A 248 35.43 -3.31 3.04
CA PHE A 248 34.53 -2.49 2.23
C PHE A 248 35.37 -1.63 1.28
N SER A 249 35.14 -1.78 -0.02
CA SER A 249 35.71 -0.85 -0.99
C SER A 249 35.02 0.51 -0.83
N LYS A 250 35.66 1.56 -1.35
CA LYS A 250 35.06 2.89 -1.41
C LYS A 250 33.69 2.91 -2.09
N MET A 251 33.52 2.10 -3.13
CA MET A 251 32.27 2.00 -3.86
C MET A 251 31.17 1.26 -3.08
N GLU A 252 31.53 0.33 -2.19
CA GLU A 252 30.56 -0.28 -1.27
C GLU A 252 30.04 0.77 -0.30
N LEU A 253 30.94 1.56 0.29
CA LEU A 253 30.59 2.64 1.21
C LEU A 253 29.77 3.75 0.53
N GLU A 254 30.10 4.11 -0.72
CA GLU A 254 29.29 5.05 -1.52
C GLU A 254 27.88 4.54 -1.77
N GLN A 255 27.69 3.24 -1.97
CA GLN A 255 26.35 2.68 -2.16
C GLN A 255 25.57 2.61 -0.85
N LEU A 256 26.22 2.20 0.23
CA LEU A 256 25.61 2.11 1.55
C LEU A 256 25.26 3.50 2.10
N SER A 257 26.04 4.53 1.76
CA SER A 257 25.77 5.90 2.18
C SER A 257 24.46 6.47 1.65
N LEU A 258 24.00 6.00 0.48
CA LEU A 258 22.73 6.40 -0.12
C LEU A 258 21.52 6.09 0.79
N LEU A 259 21.66 5.10 1.68
CA LEU A 259 20.62 4.70 2.62
C LEU A 259 20.43 5.71 3.76
N PHE A 260 21.44 6.55 4.02
CA PHE A 260 21.43 7.53 5.10
C PHE A 260 21.05 8.95 4.64
N ILE A 261 20.96 9.20 3.33
CA ILE A 261 20.63 10.53 2.79
C ILE A 261 19.23 10.94 3.27
N GLY A 262 19.17 12.03 4.02
CA GLY A 262 17.96 12.59 4.60
C GLY A 262 17.65 12.14 6.04
N MET A 263 18.34 11.12 6.58
CA MET A 263 18.11 10.65 7.96
C MET A 263 18.60 11.63 9.03
N GLN A 264 19.64 12.40 8.72
CA GLN A 264 20.22 13.39 9.64
C GLN A 264 19.42 14.71 9.69
N ASN A 265 18.43 14.88 8.80
CA ASN A 265 17.92 16.21 8.47
C ASN A 265 16.52 16.52 9.03
N GLU A 266 15.84 15.61 9.72
CA GLU A 266 14.53 15.92 10.33
C GLU A 266 14.62 16.98 11.44
N ASN A 267 15.73 17.01 12.18
CA ASN A 267 15.98 18.04 13.19
C ASN A 267 16.51 19.36 12.57
N LEU A 268 17.26 19.28 11.48
CA LEU A 268 17.83 20.43 10.77
C LEU A 268 16.82 21.14 9.84
N ALA A 269 15.79 20.45 9.35
CA ALA A 269 14.73 21.04 8.52
C ALA A 269 13.93 22.14 9.22
N LYS A 270 14.04 22.23 10.57
CA LYS A 270 13.45 23.28 11.41
C LYS A 270 14.28 24.57 11.45
N GLU A 271 15.53 24.54 10.97
CA GLU A 271 16.42 25.71 10.92
C GLU A 271 16.34 26.39 9.53
N SER A 272 16.32 27.72 9.52
CA SER A 272 15.92 28.61 8.41
C SER A 272 16.47 28.32 7.00
N ASP A 273 15.79 28.84 5.97
CA ASP A 273 16.08 28.81 4.51
C ASP A 273 17.56 28.87 4.07
N GLN A 274 18.43 29.55 4.83
CA GLN A 274 19.85 29.67 4.49
C GLN A 274 20.62 28.34 4.62
N GLN A 275 20.07 27.33 5.28
CA GLN A 275 20.73 26.02 5.41
C GLN A 275 20.30 24.99 4.36
N LEU A 276 19.11 25.09 3.76
CA LEU A 276 18.59 24.03 2.87
C LEU A 276 19.51 23.77 1.66
N SER A 277 20.09 24.81 1.08
CA SER A 277 21.03 24.69 -0.06
C SER A 277 22.36 24.00 0.29
N THR A 278 22.64 23.77 1.58
CA THR A 278 23.80 22.98 2.03
C THR A 278 23.59 21.48 1.79
N PHE A 279 22.33 21.05 1.85
CA PHE A 279 21.92 19.65 1.81
C PHE A 279 21.22 19.28 0.50
N VAL A 280 20.51 20.23 -0.10
CA VAL A 280 19.73 20.05 -1.32
C VAL A 280 20.31 20.90 -2.44
N ASP A 281 20.54 20.27 -3.59
CA ASP A 281 20.96 20.94 -4.81
C ASP A 281 19.95 22.05 -5.19
N PRO A 282 20.39 23.30 -5.44
CA PRO A 282 19.52 24.38 -5.88
C PRO A 282 18.62 24.03 -7.08
N LYS A 283 19.06 23.12 -7.96
CA LYS A 283 18.24 22.59 -9.07
C LYS A 283 16.99 21.89 -8.55
N ILE A 284 17.14 21.03 -7.52
CA ILE A 284 16.01 20.29 -6.93
C ILE A 284 15.05 21.24 -6.22
N ILE A 285 15.57 22.21 -5.47
CA ILE A 285 14.75 23.23 -4.80
C ILE A 285 13.88 23.97 -5.82
N ARG A 286 14.47 24.40 -6.95
CA ARG A 286 13.75 25.09 -8.01
C ARG A 286 12.66 24.20 -8.62
N VAL A 287 13.02 22.98 -9.01
CA VAL A 287 12.07 22.03 -9.62
C VAL A 287 10.91 21.75 -8.68
N LEU A 288 11.17 21.50 -7.40
CA LEU A 288 10.11 21.21 -6.43
C LEU A 288 9.15 22.39 -6.25
N LYS A 289 9.66 23.63 -6.19
CA LYS A 289 8.80 24.83 -6.14
C LYS A 289 7.88 24.91 -7.36
N ASP A 290 8.44 24.72 -8.54
CA ASP A 290 7.68 24.77 -9.79
C ASP A 290 6.66 23.62 -9.87
N VAL A 291 6.98 22.43 -9.31
CA VAL A 291 6.08 21.26 -9.30
C VAL A 291 4.92 21.49 -8.35
N LEU A 292 5.20 21.89 -7.11
CA LEU A 292 4.15 22.12 -6.12
C LEU A 292 3.18 23.20 -6.58
N TYR A 293 3.68 24.30 -7.16
CA TYR A 293 2.83 25.35 -7.73
C TYR A 293 1.83 24.80 -8.77
N GLU A 294 2.29 23.95 -9.69
CA GLU A 294 1.44 23.34 -10.73
C GLU A 294 0.41 22.37 -10.15
N VAL A 295 0.81 21.60 -9.15
CA VAL A 295 -0.04 20.66 -8.44
C VAL A 295 -1.18 21.38 -7.72
N GLU A 296 -0.89 22.51 -7.05
CA GLU A 296 -1.93 23.34 -6.40
C GLU A 296 -2.96 23.85 -7.40
N GLN A 297 -2.55 24.27 -8.61
CA GLN A 297 -3.47 24.72 -9.66
C GLN A 297 -4.35 23.60 -10.21
N THR A 298 -3.81 22.37 -10.22
CA THR A 298 -4.48 21.19 -10.79
C THR A 298 -5.45 20.59 -9.78
N TYR A 299 -4.99 20.28 -8.56
CA TYR A 299 -5.75 19.57 -7.54
C TYR A 299 -6.54 20.50 -6.59
N LEU A 300 -6.37 21.83 -6.69
CA LEU A 300 -7.03 22.81 -5.82
C LEU A 300 -6.74 22.58 -4.32
N VAL A 301 -5.54 22.08 -4.02
CA VAL A 301 -5.04 21.84 -2.66
C VAL A 301 -4.03 22.92 -2.31
N GLU A 302 -4.02 23.41 -1.07
CA GLU A 302 -3.01 24.33 -0.58
C GLU A 302 -1.82 23.57 0.03
N LEU A 303 -0.68 23.58 -0.66
CA LEU A 303 0.58 22.93 -0.29
C LEU A 303 1.64 23.93 0.24
N HIS A 304 1.23 25.15 0.57
CA HIS A 304 2.09 26.18 1.12
C HIS A 304 2.41 25.91 2.60
N ASP A 305 3.49 25.17 2.86
CA ASP A 305 4.08 25.03 4.19
C ASP A 305 5.58 24.80 4.10
N GLN A 306 6.36 25.53 4.90
CA GLN A 306 7.81 25.52 4.79
C GLN A 306 8.45 24.24 5.35
N ASP A 307 7.87 23.67 6.42
CA ASP A 307 8.38 22.44 7.03
C ASP A 307 8.12 21.24 6.10
N PHE A 308 6.91 21.16 5.53
CA PHE A 308 6.57 20.22 4.47
C PHE A 308 7.51 20.36 3.27
N PHE A 309 7.71 21.59 2.77
CA PHE A 309 8.60 21.84 1.64
C PHE A 309 10.03 21.35 1.91
N ASN A 310 10.60 21.71 3.07
CA ASN A 310 11.97 21.34 3.42
C ASN A 310 12.12 19.81 3.51
N LYS A 311 11.21 19.13 4.21
CA LYS A 311 11.21 17.67 4.34
C LYS A 311 11.10 16.97 2.98
N LEU A 312 10.17 17.43 2.14
CA LEU A 312 10.01 16.87 0.81
C LEU A 312 11.24 17.16 -0.07
N ALA A 313 11.81 18.36 -0.03
CA ALA A 313 13.02 18.71 -0.79
C ALA A 313 14.21 17.81 -0.45
N ILE A 314 14.42 17.54 0.84
CA ILE A 314 15.45 16.61 1.31
C ILE A 314 15.16 15.19 0.80
N HIS A 315 13.90 14.73 0.89
CA HIS A 315 13.52 13.42 0.37
C HIS A 315 13.74 13.29 -1.14
N ILE A 316 13.36 14.30 -1.93
CA ILE A 316 13.61 14.34 -3.38
C ILE A 316 15.11 14.35 -3.69
N GLN A 317 15.94 15.03 -2.88
CA GLN A 317 17.39 14.96 -3.03
C GLN A 317 17.93 13.54 -2.87
N SER A 318 17.45 12.81 -1.85
CA SER A 318 17.81 11.40 -1.65
C SER A 318 17.32 10.54 -2.82
N LEU A 319 16.08 10.75 -3.27
CA LEU A 319 15.50 10.07 -4.42
C LEU A 319 16.27 10.30 -5.72
N TYR A 320 16.73 11.53 -5.96
CA TYR A 320 17.55 11.87 -7.12
C TYR A 320 18.82 11.02 -7.17
N TYR A 321 19.51 10.87 -6.03
CA TYR A 321 20.67 9.98 -5.95
C TYR A 321 20.28 8.51 -6.11
N ARG A 322 19.25 8.03 -5.40
CA ARG A 322 18.79 6.63 -5.48
C ARG A 322 18.37 6.23 -6.91
N SER A 323 17.73 7.14 -7.64
CA SER A 323 17.34 6.93 -9.05
C SER A 323 18.56 6.75 -9.95
N HIS A 324 19.58 7.62 -9.82
CA HIS A 324 20.80 7.55 -10.63
C HIS A 324 21.60 6.26 -10.42
N TYR A 325 21.49 5.67 -9.22
CA TYR A 325 22.15 4.39 -8.88
C TYR A 325 21.22 3.17 -8.96
N GLU A 326 19.95 3.38 -9.31
CA GLU A 326 18.90 2.37 -9.31
C GLU A 326 18.83 1.59 -7.99
N THR A 327 18.94 2.27 -6.85
CA THR A 327 18.89 1.71 -5.49
C THR A 327 17.62 2.15 -4.78
N PHE A 328 16.47 1.69 -5.25
CA PHE A 328 15.17 2.06 -4.65
C PHE A 328 14.88 1.32 -3.36
N THR A 329 14.20 2.00 -2.45
CA THR A 329 13.72 1.44 -1.19
C THR A 329 12.32 0.87 -1.38
N ARG A 330 12.10 -0.37 -0.91
CA ARG A 330 10.76 -0.97 -0.84
C ARG A 330 9.93 -0.34 0.28
N ASN A 331 8.64 -0.12 0.04
CA ASN A 331 7.69 0.27 1.07
C ASN A 331 6.70 -0.87 1.30
N SER A 332 6.78 -1.55 2.44
CA SER A 332 5.88 -2.65 2.78
C SER A 332 4.40 -2.24 2.86
N SER A 333 4.13 -0.96 3.09
CA SER A 333 2.79 -0.39 3.17
C SER A 333 2.34 0.22 1.84
N LEU A 334 3.05 -0.01 0.73
CA LEU A 334 2.68 0.52 -0.59
C LEU A 334 1.21 0.23 -0.92
N LEU A 335 0.79 -1.03 -0.79
CA LEU A 335 -0.58 -1.43 -1.12
C LEU A 335 -1.59 -0.80 -0.14
N ASP A 336 -1.26 -0.77 1.16
CA ASP A 336 -2.09 -0.13 2.18
C ASP A 336 -2.30 1.34 1.87
N ILE A 337 -1.24 2.04 1.42
CA ILE A 337 -1.31 3.45 1.04
C ILE A 337 -2.18 3.64 -0.21
N LYS A 338 -2.02 2.79 -1.25
CA LYS A 338 -2.84 2.86 -2.47
C LYS A 338 -4.32 2.63 -2.18
N THR A 339 -4.64 1.76 -1.22
CA THR A 339 -6.02 1.41 -0.88
C THR A 339 -6.66 2.39 0.11
N ALA A 340 -5.96 2.75 1.18
CA ALA A 340 -6.51 3.60 2.24
C ALA A 340 -6.49 5.09 1.88
N TYR A 341 -5.55 5.52 1.04
CA TYR A 341 -5.35 6.93 0.66
C TYR A 341 -5.15 7.10 -0.84
N PRO A 342 -6.09 6.65 -1.69
CA PRO A 342 -5.92 6.63 -3.15
C PRO A 342 -5.70 8.04 -3.73
N LEU A 343 -6.42 9.04 -3.24
CA LEU A 343 -6.25 10.44 -3.68
C LEU A 343 -4.84 10.97 -3.35
N THR A 344 -4.36 10.71 -2.13
CA THR A 344 -3.00 11.06 -1.70
C THR A 344 -1.96 10.36 -2.56
N TYR A 345 -2.18 9.09 -2.90
CA TYR A 345 -1.28 8.34 -3.76
C TYR A 345 -1.29 8.87 -5.20
N ASP A 346 -2.46 9.20 -5.78
CA ASP A 346 -2.54 9.78 -7.12
C ASP A 346 -1.88 11.17 -7.19
N LEU A 347 -2.02 11.97 -6.14
CA LEU A 347 -1.29 13.23 -5.99
C LEU A 347 0.23 13.01 -5.99
N ALA A 348 0.69 11.96 -5.31
CA ALA A 348 2.11 11.56 -5.30
C ALA A 348 2.57 11.07 -6.68
N VAL A 349 1.74 10.31 -7.42
CA VAL A 349 2.03 9.91 -8.80
C VAL A 349 2.18 11.14 -9.69
N TYR A 350 1.33 12.16 -9.53
CA TYR A 350 1.43 13.39 -10.31
C TYR A 350 2.72 14.16 -10.03
N ILE A 351 3.00 14.41 -8.75
CA ILE A 351 4.22 15.08 -8.31
C ILE A 351 5.45 14.33 -8.85
N SER A 352 5.43 13.00 -8.74
CA SER A 352 6.50 12.13 -9.24
C SER A 352 6.65 12.25 -10.76
N SER A 353 5.56 12.30 -11.52
CA SER A 353 5.58 12.51 -12.98
C SER A 353 6.36 13.77 -13.36
N LEU A 354 5.99 14.91 -12.76
CA LEU A 354 6.58 16.20 -13.08
C LEU A 354 8.04 16.29 -12.65
N ILE A 355 8.40 15.69 -11.51
CA ILE A 355 9.78 15.63 -11.03
C ILE A 355 10.63 14.78 -11.99
N GLN A 356 10.15 13.59 -12.36
CA GLN A 356 10.85 12.69 -13.28
C GLN A 356 11.13 13.36 -14.63
N GLU A 357 10.14 14.05 -15.19
CA GLU A 357 10.29 14.79 -16.46
C GLU A 357 11.31 15.94 -16.36
N ARG A 358 11.28 16.72 -15.27
CA ARG A 358 12.14 17.92 -15.11
C ARG A 358 13.58 17.59 -14.70
N LEU A 359 13.79 16.47 -14.02
CA LEU A 359 15.10 16.04 -13.54
C LEU A 359 15.75 14.96 -14.41
N ASP A 360 15.01 14.38 -15.36
CA ASP A 360 15.43 13.23 -16.19
C ASP A 360 15.83 12.03 -15.32
N ILE A 361 14.91 11.66 -14.42
CA ILE A 361 15.06 10.56 -13.47
C ILE A 361 13.80 9.69 -13.49
N TRP A 362 13.85 8.52 -12.85
CA TRP A 362 12.67 7.66 -12.69
C TRP A 362 12.52 7.10 -11.27
N PHE A 363 11.27 6.81 -10.88
CA PHE A 363 10.86 6.27 -9.58
C PHE A 363 9.95 5.06 -9.78
N ASN A 364 10.03 4.07 -8.89
CA ASN A 364 9.06 2.98 -8.83
C ASN A 364 7.90 3.32 -7.85
N ASP A 365 6.87 2.49 -7.84
CA ASP A 365 5.71 2.63 -6.95
C ASP A 365 6.09 2.79 -5.47
N ASP A 366 7.15 2.10 -5.02
CA ASP A 366 7.63 2.18 -3.65
C ASP A 366 8.12 3.59 -3.28
N GLU A 367 8.91 4.23 -4.14
CA GLU A 367 9.36 5.61 -3.90
C GLU A 367 8.21 6.62 -4.02
N ILE A 368 7.29 6.40 -4.95
CA ILE A 368 6.05 7.20 -5.06
C ILE A 368 5.26 7.12 -3.75
N SER A 369 5.21 5.95 -3.10
CA SER A 369 4.51 5.81 -1.82
C SER A 369 5.16 6.56 -0.67
N PHE A 370 6.48 6.76 -0.66
CA PHE A 370 7.13 7.62 0.34
C PHE A 370 6.78 9.10 0.12
N ILE A 371 6.69 9.53 -1.14
CA ILE A 371 6.16 10.86 -1.47
C ILE A 371 4.70 10.98 -0.99
N ALA A 372 3.89 9.94 -1.19
CA ALA A 372 2.52 9.89 -0.69
C ALA A 372 2.44 10.02 0.84
N LEU A 373 3.38 9.43 1.59
CA LEU A 373 3.44 9.61 3.06
C LEU A 373 3.77 11.04 3.46
N HIS A 374 4.70 11.71 2.78
CA HIS A 374 4.98 13.13 3.04
C HIS A 374 3.75 14.00 2.81
N ILE A 375 3.02 13.74 1.73
CA ILE A 375 1.79 14.46 1.38
C ILE A 375 0.68 14.14 2.37
N GLY A 376 0.46 12.85 2.68
CA GLY A 376 -0.57 12.40 3.60
C GLY A 376 -0.40 12.99 4.99
N ALA A 377 0.82 12.95 5.53
CA ALA A 377 1.13 13.57 6.82
C ALA A 377 0.83 15.08 6.83
N PHE A 378 1.08 15.77 5.72
CA PHE A 378 0.74 17.19 5.58
C PHE A 378 -0.77 17.40 5.49
N LEU A 379 -1.48 16.65 4.65
CA LEU A 379 -2.94 16.81 4.46
C LEU A 379 -3.74 16.44 5.70
N GLU A 380 -3.31 15.43 6.46
CA GLU A 380 -3.98 15.00 7.70
C GLU A 380 -4.01 16.13 8.73
N THR A 381 -2.92 16.92 8.84
CA THR A 381 -2.91 18.10 9.73
C THR A 381 -3.93 19.17 9.34
N LYS A 382 -4.38 19.20 8.08
CA LYS A 382 -5.38 20.17 7.57
C LYS A 382 -6.82 19.63 7.56
N ARG A 383 -7.01 18.31 7.54
CA ARG A 383 -8.31 17.64 7.35
C ARG A 383 -9.29 17.82 8.53
N HIS A 384 -8.81 18.27 9.68
CA HIS A 384 -9.61 18.48 10.90
C HIS A 384 -10.71 19.56 10.81
N HIS A 385 -10.80 20.34 9.72
CA HIS A 385 -11.75 21.46 9.64
C HIS A 385 -12.99 21.27 8.74
N GLN A 386 -13.02 20.27 7.85
CA GLN A 386 -13.99 20.26 6.73
C GLN A 386 -15.33 19.54 7.01
N ASN A 387 -15.49 18.82 8.12
CA ASN A 387 -16.69 18.00 8.38
C ASN A 387 -17.28 18.23 9.78
N GLN A 388 -17.39 19.49 10.19
CA GLN A 388 -17.93 19.83 11.50
C GLN A 388 -19.44 19.54 11.60
N ILE A 389 -19.86 18.96 12.73
CA ILE A 389 -21.27 18.75 13.06
C ILE A 389 -21.79 19.97 13.80
N THR A 390 -22.95 20.48 13.37
CA THR A 390 -23.62 21.58 14.07
C THR A 390 -24.48 21.03 15.20
N ILE A 391 -24.07 21.25 16.44
CA ILE A 391 -24.84 20.86 17.62
C ILE A 391 -25.67 22.03 18.11
N ARG A 392 -26.96 21.80 18.35
CA ARG A 392 -27.81 22.72 19.10
C ARG A 392 -27.99 22.23 20.53
N LEU A 393 -27.73 23.10 21.50
CA LEU A 393 -27.88 22.79 22.92
C LEU A 393 -29.06 23.56 23.52
N ILE A 394 -30.06 22.85 24.06
CA ILE A 394 -31.21 23.40 24.79
C ILE A 394 -31.09 23.05 26.27
N VAL A 395 -30.92 24.06 27.11
CA VAL A 395 -30.81 23.87 28.56
C VAL A 395 -32.01 24.51 29.25
N ASN A 396 -32.50 23.86 30.31
CA ASN A 396 -33.48 24.48 31.19
C ASN A 396 -32.76 25.60 31.97
N ASP A 397 -33.14 26.83 31.66
CA ASP A 397 -32.49 28.05 32.12
C ASP A 397 -32.40 28.13 33.66
N TYR A 398 -31.21 27.85 34.18
CA TYR A 398 -30.88 27.92 35.60
C TYR A 398 -29.41 28.33 35.70
N HIS A 399 -29.15 29.64 35.88
CA HIS A 399 -27.80 30.23 35.95
C HIS A 399 -26.93 29.96 34.70
N ASP A 400 -25.60 29.99 34.87
CA ASP A 400 -24.58 29.83 33.80
C ASP A 400 -24.40 28.38 33.31
N ILE A 401 -25.28 27.45 33.69
CA ILE A 401 -25.15 26.02 33.36
C ILE A 401 -25.10 25.79 31.84
N GLY A 402 -25.90 26.55 31.07
CA GLY A 402 -25.89 26.45 29.61
C GLY A 402 -24.54 26.82 28.99
N GLN A 403 -23.89 27.87 29.49
CA GLN A 403 -22.57 28.29 29.04
C GLN A 403 -21.48 27.29 29.45
N GLN A 404 -21.55 26.78 30.68
CA GLN A 404 -20.61 25.76 31.17
C GLN A 404 -20.71 24.46 30.38
N LEU A 405 -21.92 23.97 30.11
CA LEU A 405 -22.14 22.78 29.29
C LEU A 405 -21.62 22.97 27.87
N SER A 406 -21.91 24.13 27.24
CA SER A 406 -21.40 24.43 25.92
C SER A 406 -19.88 24.41 25.89
N LYS A 407 -19.22 25.02 26.88
CA LYS A 407 -17.77 25.05 26.98
C LYS A 407 -17.19 23.65 27.17
N GLN A 408 -17.76 22.84 28.06
CA GLN A 408 -17.33 21.45 28.27
C GLN A 408 -17.46 20.58 27.01
N ILE A 409 -18.54 20.78 26.23
CA ILE A 409 -18.74 20.07 24.96
C ILE A 409 -17.73 20.56 23.91
N GLN A 410 -17.53 21.87 23.78
CA GLN A 410 -16.55 22.43 22.86
C GLN A 410 -15.13 21.98 23.19
N GLU A 411 -14.71 22.00 24.46
CA GLU A 411 -13.38 21.53 24.89
C GLU A 411 -13.18 20.03 24.65
N LYS A 412 -14.25 19.23 24.74
CA LYS A 412 -14.16 17.77 24.58
C LYS A 412 -14.13 17.33 23.12
N PHE A 413 -14.68 18.12 22.21
CA PHE A 413 -14.97 17.73 20.82
C PHE A 413 -14.55 18.82 19.80
N SER A 414 -13.63 19.71 20.18
CA SER A 414 -13.24 20.96 19.48
C SER A 414 -12.92 20.80 18.00
N ASP A 415 -12.32 19.67 17.60
CA ASP A 415 -11.86 19.44 16.23
C ASP A 415 -12.96 18.87 15.32
N SER A 416 -14.20 18.71 15.81
CA SER A 416 -15.29 18.06 15.07
C SER A 416 -16.64 18.79 15.14
N LEU A 417 -16.76 19.88 15.91
CA LEU A 417 -18.07 20.46 16.22
C LEU A 417 -18.14 21.98 16.10
N VAL A 418 -19.26 22.46 15.55
CA VAL A 418 -19.76 23.81 15.77
C VAL A 418 -20.90 23.72 16.79
N VAL A 419 -20.69 24.20 18.01
CA VAL A 419 -21.73 24.20 19.05
C VAL A 419 -22.47 25.54 19.04
N LEU A 420 -23.73 25.52 18.63
CA LEU A 420 -24.67 26.64 18.72
C LEU A 420 -25.52 26.50 19.99
N VAL A 421 -25.30 27.38 20.95
CA VAL A 421 -26.15 27.46 22.15
C VAL A 421 -27.40 28.26 21.80
N THR A 422 -28.58 27.77 22.17
CA THR A 422 -29.80 28.59 22.05
C THR A 422 -30.66 28.49 23.30
N GLU A 423 -31.20 29.63 23.71
CA GLU A 423 -32.15 29.73 24.81
C GLU A 423 -33.52 29.11 24.45
N ARG A 424 -34.26 28.76 25.50
CA ARG A 424 -35.49 27.94 25.52
C ARG A 424 -36.63 28.41 24.61
N GLN A 425 -36.59 29.62 24.05
CA GLN A 425 -37.69 30.27 23.34
C GLN A 425 -37.55 30.31 21.80
N ALA A 426 -36.59 29.59 21.22
CA ALA A 426 -36.54 29.50 19.76
C ALA A 426 -37.59 28.50 19.23
N GLU A 427 -38.81 28.99 18.97
CA GLU A 427 -39.92 28.22 18.36
C GLU A 427 -39.56 27.69 16.96
N ASN A 428 -38.57 28.30 16.30
CA ASN A 428 -37.94 27.77 15.10
C ASN A 428 -36.59 27.12 15.45
N LEU A 429 -36.59 25.79 15.56
CA LEU A 429 -35.35 25.02 15.48
C LEU A 429 -34.80 25.15 14.06
N ALA A 430 -33.82 26.03 13.85
CA ALA A 430 -33.02 26.00 12.64
C ALA A 430 -32.42 24.59 12.44
N ALA A 431 -32.21 24.18 11.19
CA ALA A 431 -31.63 22.89 10.87
C ALA A 431 -30.27 22.72 11.58
N CYS A 432 -30.21 21.79 12.53
CA CYS A 432 -28.99 21.36 13.21
C CYS A 432 -28.85 19.85 13.07
N ASP A 433 -27.63 19.36 13.24
CA ASP A 433 -27.29 17.95 13.01
C ASP A 433 -27.57 17.10 14.23
N LEU A 434 -27.42 17.69 15.40
CA LEU A 434 -27.64 17.05 16.68
C LEU A 434 -28.26 18.04 17.67
N LEU A 435 -29.39 17.63 18.26
CA LEU A 435 -30.01 18.35 19.37
C LEU A 435 -29.61 17.70 20.70
N LEU A 436 -28.93 18.44 21.55
CA LEU A 436 -28.66 18.08 22.94
C LEU A 436 -29.63 18.83 23.85
N THR A 437 -30.17 18.16 24.86
CA THR A 437 -31.09 18.82 25.79
C THR A 437 -31.03 18.27 27.21
N THR A 438 -31.22 19.15 28.19
CA THR A 438 -31.47 18.77 29.59
C THR A 438 -32.96 18.66 29.91
N ASP A 439 -33.86 18.91 28.95
CA ASP A 439 -35.31 18.78 29.11
C ASP A 439 -35.80 17.48 28.48
N ARG A 440 -36.34 16.57 29.31
CA ARG A 440 -36.89 15.29 28.85
C ARG A 440 -38.05 15.46 27.88
N ARG A 441 -38.83 16.55 27.97
CA ARG A 441 -39.95 16.81 27.06
C ARG A 441 -39.46 17.15 25.67
N VAL A 442 -38.40 17.95 25.58
CA VAL A 442 -37.73 18.27 24.31
C VAL A 442 -37.11 17.00 23.73
N ALA A 443 -36.46 16.19 24.57
CA ALA A 443 -35.84 14.94 24.11
C ALA A 443 -36.86 13.98 23.49
N SER A 444 -38.04 13.85 24.10
CA SER A 444 -39.12 12.99 23.60
C SER A 444 -39.85 13.57 22.38
N ALA A 445 -39.86 14.90 22.21
CA ALA A 445 -40.53 15.55 21.09
C ALA A 445 -39.71 15.53 19.80
N HIS A 446 -38.38 15.42 19.89
CA HIS A 446 -37.47 15.44 18.74
C HIS A 446 -36.72 14.12 18.60
N ALA A 447 -37.10 13.32 17.60
CA ALA A 447 -36.43 12.07 17.28
C ALA A 447 -34.94 12.31 17.00
N GLY A 448 -34.07 11.47 17.58
CA GLY A 448 -32.62 11.57 17.41
C GLY A 448 -31.95 12.65 18.27
N SER A 449 -32.68 13.33 19.15
CA SER A 449 -32.10 14.20 20.18
C SER A 449 -31.53 13.39 21.35
N VAL A 450 -30.54 13.94 22.03
CA VAL A 450 -29.86 13.29 23.15
C VAL A 450 -30.16 14.03 24.44
N PHE A 451 -30.78 13.32 25.38
CA PHE A 451 -30.91 13.80 26.74
C PHE A 451 -29.57 13.70 27.47
N ILE A 452 -29.13 14.84 28.02
CA ILE A 452 -27.92 14.97 28.83
C ILE A 452 -28.26 15.56 30.20
N HIS A 453 -27.42 15.30 31.20
CA HIS A 453 -27.59 15.87 32.53
C HIS A 453 -27.01 17.29 32.60
N PRO A 454 -27.53 18.17 33.50
CA PRO A 454 -26.98 19.52 33.73
C PRO A 454 -25.49 19.53 34.10
N PHE A 455 -25.00 18.43 34.66
CA PHE A 455 -23.58 18.15 34.86
C PHE A 455 -23.23 16.91 34.05
N LEU A 456 -22.35 17.03 33.06
CA LEU A 456 -22.04 15.93 32.14
C LEU A 456 -21.46 14.74 32.90
N THR A 457 -22.07 13.58 32.70
CA THR A 457 -21.50 12.31 33.14
C THR A 457 -20.69 11.66 32.02
N THR A 458 -19.81 10.72 32.34
CA THR A 458 -19.11 9.90 31.34
C THR A 458 -20.09 9.17 30.41
N LYS A 459 -21.29 8.81 30.90
CA LYS A 459 -22.34 8.21 30.08
C LYS A 459 -22.94 9.20 29.09
N ASP A 460 -23.07 10.47 29.46
CA ASP A 460 -23.58 11.51 28.56
C ASP A 460 -22.56 11.81 27.47
N ILE A 461 -21.27 11.90 27.80
CA ILE A 461 -20.19 12.05 26.83
C ILE A 461 -20.23 10.93 25.79
N LYS A 462 -20.32 9.67 26.23
CA LYS A 462 -20.41 8.52 25.30
C LYS A 462 -21.67 8.53 24.44
N LYS A 463 -22.81 8.99 24.97
CA LYS A 463 -24.04 9.15 24.16
C LYS A 463 -23.89 10.22 23.09
N ILE A 464 -23.25 11.35 23.43
CA ILE A 464 -22.98 12.44 22.50
C ILE A 464 -22.05 11.91 21.39
N GLU A 465 -20.95 11.25 21.76
CA GLU A 465 -19.97 10.66 20.84
C GLU A 465 -20.61 9.68 19.86
N ASN A 466 -21.30 8.65 20.35
CA ASN A 466 -22.01 7.68 19.50
C ASN A 466 -23.02 8.35 18.56
N ARG A 467 -23.67 9.44 19.01
CA ARG A 467 -24.65 10.13 18.18
C ARG A 467 -23.99 11.01 17.12
N ILE A 468 -22.86 11.64 17.43
CA ILE A 468 -22.03 12.36 16.47
C ILE A 468 -21.59 11.40 15.36
N GLU A 469 -21.04 10.23 15.72
CA GLU A 469 -20.62 9.20 14.75
C GLU A 469 -21.77 8.75 13.84
N ALA A 470 -22.92 8.40 14.43
CA ALA A 470 -24.09 7.99 13.66
C ALA A 470 -24.59 9.08 12.69
N VAL A 471 -24.49 10.36 13.06
CA VAL A 471 -24.88 11.48 12.18
C VAL A 471 -23.84 11.69 11.07
N LYS A 472 -22.53 11.55 11.34
CA LYS A 472 -21.48 11.62 10.32
C LYS A 472 -21.69 10.52 9.28
N SER A 473 -21.80 9.27 9.73
CA SER A 473 -22.02 8.12 8.86
C SER A 473 -23.29 8.27 8.01
N GLN A 474 -24.42 8.67 8.60
CA GLN A 474 -25.66 8.83 7.84
C GLN A 474 -25.53 9.89 6.73
N ARG A 475 -24.80 10.98 6.98
CA ARG A 475 -24.52 12.02 5.99
C ARG A 475 -23.61 11.52 4.88
N GLU A 476 -22.53 10.84 5.26
CA GLU A 476 -21.57 10.23 4.34
C GLU A 476 -22.25 9.22 3.43
N LYS A 477 -23.02 8.29 3.99
CA LYS A 477 -23.86 7.34 3.24
C LYS A 477 -24.77 8.03 2.25
N LYS A 478 -25.49 9.08 2.68
CA LYS A 478 -26.38 9.83 1.78
C LYS A 478 -25.61 10.47 0.63
N ARG A 479 -24.46 11.09 0.91
CA ARG A 479 -23.58 11.66 -0.12
C ARG A 479 -23.06 10.59 -1.08
N MET A 480 -22.62 9.45 -0.56
CA MET A 480 -22.13 8.33 -1.35
C MET A 480 -23.22 7.78 -2.27
N TYR A 481 -24.45 7.64 -1.79
CA TYR A 481 -25.57 7.17 -2.62
C TYR A 481 -25.87 8.15 -3.76
N GLN A 482 -25.87 9.45 -3.46
CA GLN A 482 -26.05 10.50 -4.46
C GLN A 482 -24.91 10.51 -5.48
N ALA A 483 -23.66 10.29 -5.05
CA ALA A 483 -22.51 10.23 -5.93
C ALA A 483 -22.52 8.98 -6.82
N ILE A 484 -22.87 7.81 -6.27
CA ILE A 484 -23.07 6.58 -7.06
C ILE A 484 -24.08 6.83 -8.17
N ASP A 485 -25.24 7.42 -7.84
CA ASP A 485 -26.30 7.70 -8.81
C ASP A 485 -25.91 8.79 -9.84
N ALA A 486 -25.02 9.71 -9.46
CA ALA A 486 -24.58 10.81 -10.32
C ALA A 486 -23.45 10.41 -11.27
N PHE A 487 -22.51 9.58 -10.81
CA PHE A 487 -21.25 9.32 -11.51
C PHE A 487 -21.20 7.97 -12.21
N ILE A 488 -21.95 6.95 -11.76
CA ILE A 488 -22.00 5.65 -12.45
C ILE A 488 -23.23 5.65 -13.35
N LEU A 489 -23.02 5.72 -14.67
CA LEU A 489 -24.10 5.89 -15.63
C LEU A 489 -24.55 4.54 -16.23
N PRO A 490 -25.86 4.28 -16.38
CA PRO A 490 -26.37 3.03 -16.98
C PRO A 490 -25.80 2.74 -18.37
N GLU A 491 -25.66 3.76 -19.21
CA GLU A 491 -25.12 3.66 -20.56
C GLU A 491 -23.61 3.36 -20.61
N LEU A 492 -22.90 3.51 -19.49
CA LEU A 492 -21.47 3.21 -19.35
C LEU A 492 -21.23 1.92 -18.56
N TYR A 493 -22.25 1.07 -18.42
CA TYR A 493 -22.13 -0.25 -17.78
C TYR A 493 -22.06 -1.37 -18.82
N PHE A 494 -20.97 -2.14 -18.78
CA PHE A 494 -20.69 -3.25 -19.69
C PHE A 494 -20.61 -4.55 -18.90
N ASN A 495 -21.56 -5.46 -19.13
CA ASN A 495 -21.68 -6.66 -18.32
C ASN A 495 -21.07 -7.90 -18.97
N GLN A 496 -20.33 -8.67 -18.19
CA GLN A 496 -19.82 -10.01 -18.53
C GLN A 496 -19.19 -10.07 -19.92
N ILE A 497 -18.24 -9.17 -20.19
CA ILE A 497 -17.48 -9.17 -21.43
C ILE A 497 -16.53 -10.37 -21.46
N ASP A 498 -16.44 -11.05 -22.60
CA ASP A 498 -15.45 -12.10 -22.84
C ASP A 498 -14.09 -11.44 -23.17
N PRO A 499 -13.05 -11.63 -22.32
CA PRO A 499 -11.76 -11.00 -22.51
C PRO A 499 -10.82 -11.79 -23.44
N SER A 500 -11.26 -12.91 -24.03
CA SER A 500 -10.37 -13.85 -24.75
C SER A 500 -9.59 -13.24 -25.92
N GLU A 501 -10.15 -12.21 -26.56
CA GLU A 501 -9.51 -11.47 -27.67
C GLU A 501 -9.08 -10.05 -27.27
N LEU A 502 -9.05 -9.74 -25.97
CA LEU A 502 -8.77 -8.41 -25.45
C LEU A 502 -7.49 -8.39 -24.61
N ASN A 503 -6.84 -7.24 -24.59
CA ASN A 503 -5.80 -6.88 -23.64
C ASN A 503 -6.20 -5.63 -22.82
N PRO A 504 -5.47 -5.28 -21.74
CA PRO A 504 -5.80 -4.12 -20.90
C PRO A 504 -5.92 -2.79 -21.66
N GLU A 505 -5.06 -2.57 -22.66
CA GLU A 505 -5.07 -1.35 -23.47
C GLU A 505 -6.32 -1.28 -24.34
N GLU A 506 -6.71 -2.39 -24.97
CA GLU A 506 -7.94 -2.47 -25.77
C GLU A 506 -9.19 -2.23 -24.93
N ILE A 507 -9.23 -2.76 -23.69
CA ILE A 507 -10.34 -2.48 -22.75
C ILE A 507 -10.42 -0.98 -22.42
N ARG A 508 -9.29 -0.34 -22.11
CA ARG A 508 -9.24 1.11 -21.84
C ARG A 508 -9.67 1.93 -23.04
N GLN A 509 -9.23 1.55 -24.25
CA GLN A 509 -9.62 2.21 -25.48
C GLN A 509 -11.14 2.10 -25.73
N GLN A 510 -11.73 0.92 -25.54
CA GLN A 510 -13.18 0.71 -25.69
C GLN A 510 -13.97 1.56 -24.69
N LEU A 511 -13.58 1.55 -23.41
CA LEU A 511 -14.25 2.36 -22.37
C LEU A 511 -14.12 3.85 -22.65
N CYS A 512 -12.95 4.32 -23.08
CA CYS A 512 -12.73 5.72 -23.43
C CYS A 512 -13.58 6.14 -24.65
N GLN A 513 -13.69 5.31 -25.69
CA GLN A 513 -14.55 5.60 -26.84
C GLN A 513 -16.02 5.80 -26.44
N GLN A 514 -16.51 5.02 -25.48
CA GLN A 514 -17.88 5.16 -24.97
C GLN A 514 -18.05 6.46 -24.17
N MET A 515 -17.06 6.83 -23.36
CA MET A 515 -17.08 8.12 -22.66
C MET A 515 -16.97 9.33 -23.61
N VAL A 516 -16.25 9.21 -24.73
CA VAL A 516 -16.22 10.23 -25.80
C VAL A 516 -17.60 10.33 -26.45
N ALA A 517 -18.23 9.20 -26.79
CA ALA A 517 -19.57 9.18 -27.39
C ALA A 517 -20.64 9.78 -26.48
N ALA A 518 -20.49 9.63 -25.16
CA ALA A 518 -21.36 10.23 -24.15
C ALA A 518 -21.01 11.70 -23.80
N ASP A 519 -20.00 12.29 -24.45
CA ASP A 519 -19.51 13.67 -24.24
C ASP A 519 -18.97 13.95 -22.82
N LEU A 520 -18.42 12.92 -22.15
CA LEU A 520 -17.75 13.10 -20.85
C LEU A 520 -16.30 13.56 -21.01
N VAL A 521 -15.63 13.13 -22.08
CA VAL A 521 -14.20 13.38 -22.32
C VAL A 521 -13.94 13.78 -23.78
N ASP A 522 -12.69 14.13 -24.09
CA ASP A 522 -12.22 14.37 -25.46
C ASP A 522 -11.46 13.16 -26.05
N GLU A 523 -11.16 13.22 -27.34
CA GLU A 523 -10.49 12.14 -28.09
C GLU A 523 -9.04 11.86 -27.62
N TYR A 524 -8.42 12.81 -26.91
CA TYR A 524 -7.05 12.68 -26.40
C TYR A 524 -6.99 12.14 -24.96
N PHE A 525 -8.13 12.00 -24.28
CA PHE A 525 -8.21 11.55 -22.90
C PHE A 525 -7.50 10.20 -22.68
N ILE A 526 -7.64 9.26 -23.62
CA ILE A 526 -6.97 7.95 -23.55
C ILE A 526 -5.45 8.08 -23.42
N GLN A 527 -4.82 9.05 -24.12
CA GLN A 527 -3.37 9.23 -24.05
C GLN A 527 -2.90 9.62 -22.65
N ARG A 528 -3.74 10.36 -21.92
CA ARG A 528 -3.49 10.82 -20.55
C ARG A 528 -3.68 9.69 -19.55
N VAL A 529 -4.72 8.86 -19.75
CA VAL A 529 -4.91 7.63 -18.99
C VAL A 529 -3.75 6.66 -19.21
N GLU A 530 -3.30 6.47 -20.46
CA GLU A 530 -2.15 5.61 -20.75
C GLU A 530 -0.84 6.18 -20.18
N LYS A 531 -0.67 7.51 -20.16
CA LYS A 531 0.47 8.16 -19.48
C LYS A 531 0.44 7.79 -17.99
N ARG A 532 -0.72 7.92 -17.35
CA ARG A 532 -0.94 7.54 -15.94
C ARG A 532 -0.65 6.07 -15.69
N GLU A 533 -1.21 5.19 -16.50
CA GLU A 533 -1.13 3.75 -16.31
C GLU A 533 0.29 3.20 -16.45
N ARG A 534 1.12 3.84 -17.29
CA ARG A 534 2.55 3.53 -17.39
C ARG A 534 3.38 3.98 -16.19
N MET A 535 2.93 4.98 -15.44
CA MET A 535 3.67 5.49 -14.28
C MET A 535 3.51 4.58 -13.06
N SER A 536 2.28 4.17 -12.78
CA SER A 536 1.96 3.20 -11.73
C SER A 536 0.67 2.49 -12.14
N PRO A 537 0.59 1.16 -12.26
CA PRO A 537 -0.66 0.49 -12.65
C PRO A 537 -1.83 0.74 -11.68
N THR A 538 -3.07 0.79 -12.19
CA THR A 538 -4.31 0.93 -11.37
C THR A 538 -4.94 -0.40 -10.99
N SER A 539 -4.24 -1.52 -11.18
CA SER A 539 -4.70 -2.83 -10.75
C SER A 539 -4.47 -3.06 -9.26
N PHE A 540 -5.45 -3.65 -8.58
CA PHE A 540 -5.39 -4.05 -7.17
C PHE A 540 -5.52 -5.58 -7.04
N PRO A 541 -4.95 -6.19 -5.98
CA PRO A 541 -5.07 -7.63 -5.72
C PRO A 541 -6.51 -8.14 -5.54
N SER A 542 -7.45 -7.26 -5.21
CA SER A 542 -8.87 -7.59 -5.10
C SER A 542 -9.52 -8.02 -6.42
N GLY A 543 -8.85 -7.73 -7.54
CA GLY A 543 -9.30 -8.06 -8.88
C GLY A 543 -10.01 -6.93 -9.60
N ILE A 544 -9.77 -5.68 -9.18
CA ILE A 544 -10.23 -4.47 -9.86
C ILE A 544 -9.06 -3.72 -10.51
N ALA A 545 -9.30 -3.12 -11.68
CA ALA A 545 -8.49 -2.02 -12.21
C ALA A 545 -9.30 -0.73 -12.25
N VAL A 546 -8.67 0.42 -11.93
CA VAL A 546 -9.36 1.72 -11.86
C VAL A 546 -8.71 2.81 -12.74
N PRO A 547 -8.59 2.61 -14.07
CA PRO A 547 -7.79 3.51 -14.91
C PRO A 547 -8.40 4.91 -14.99
N HIS A 548 -7.57 5.94 -14.84
CA HIS A 548 -7.99 7.35 -14.83
C HIS A 548 -6.84 8.27 -15.28
N SER A 549 -7.16 9.52 -15.61
CA SER A 549 -6.14 10.56 -15.87
C SER A 549 -5.68 11.18 -14.56
N VAL A 550 -4.42 11.59 -14.49
CA VAL A 550 -3.90 12.34 -13.35
C VAL A 550 -4.49 13.76 -13.30
N GLU A 551 -4.74 14.36 -14.46
CA GLU A 551 -5.24 15.73 -14.57
C GLU A 551 -6.78 15.78 -14.63
N LEU A 552 -7.38 16.84 -14.08
CA LEU A 552 -8.84 17.03 -13.92
C LEU A 552 -9.51 17.67 -15.14
N GLU A 553 -9.28 17.08 -16.31
CA GLU A 553 -9.58 17.70 -17.61
C GLU A 553 -10.84 17.16 -18.31
N ALA A 554 -11.60 16.28 -17.65
CA ALA A 554 -12.84 15.77 -18.22
C ALA A 554 -13.86 16.91 -18.38
N LYS A 555 -14.75 16.79 -19.37
CA LYS A 555 -15.88 17.72 -19.53
C LYS A 555 -16.90 17.52 -18.42
N LYS A 556 -17.09 16.27 -17.98
CA LYS A 556 -17.94 15.86 -16.85
C LYS A 556 -17.31 14.67 -16.15
N SER A 557 -17.54 14.58 -14.84
CA SER A 557 -17.11 13.44 -14.05
C SER A 557 -17.99 12.23 -14.31
N GLY A 558 -17.40 11.04 -14.30
CA GLY A 558 -18.15 9.81 -14.47
C GLY A 558 -17.28 8.57 -14.41
N VAL A 559 -17.93 7.43 -14.25
CA VAL A 559 -17.32 6.11 -14.14
C VAL A 559 -17.98 5.17 -15.13
N ALA A 560 -17.16 4.61 -16.03
CA ALA A 560 -17.56 3.48 -16.86
C ALA A 560 -17.15 2.17 -16.18
N ILE A 561 -18.09 1.25 -16.06
CA ILE A 561 -17.88 -0.03 -15.36
C ILE A 561 -17.91 -1.15 -16.38
N MET A 562 -16.92 -2.03 -16.35
CA MET A 562 -16.88 -3.26 -17.13
C MET A 562 -16.62 -4.47 -16.23
N THR A 563 -17.47 -5.49 -16.30
CA THR A 563 -17.23 -6.80 -15.68
C THR A 563 -16.81 -7.82 -16.74
N LEU A 564 -15.86 -8.69 -16.38
CA LEU A 564 -15.30 -9.71 -17.27
C LEU A 564 -15.74 -11.12 -16.84
N GLN A 565 -16.03 -11.99 -17.82
CA GLN A 565 -16.39 -13.39 -17.56
C GLN A 565 -15.24 -14.14 -16.89
N GLU A 566 -14.02 -13.95 -17.42
CA GLU A 566 -12.79 -14.53 -16.92
C GLU A 566 -11.78 -13.46 -16.51
N PRO A 567 -10.85 -13.76 -15.59
CA PRO A 567 -9.89 -12.76 -15.15
C PRO A 567 -8.87 -12.50 -16.25
N LEU A 568 -8.55 -11.23 -16.48
CA LEU A 568 -7.49 -10.81 -17.38
C LEU A 568 -6.33 -10.26 -16.57
N ILE A 569 -5.08 -10.63 -16.91
CA ILE A 569 -3.90 -10.12 -16.20
C ILE A 569 -3.69 -8.65 -16.54
N TRP A 570 -3.82 -7.79 -15.55
CA TRP A 570 -3.60 -6.36 -15.62
C TRP A 570 -2.34 -6.01 -14.83
N ALA A 571 -1.25 -5.75 -15.54
CA ALA A 571 0.09 -5.66 -14.96
C ALA A 571 0.40 -6.87 -14.07
N ASN A 572 0.28 -6.72 -12.74
CA ASN A 572 0.66 -7.75 -11.76
C ASN A 572 -0.53 -8.58 -11.26
N TYR A 573 -1.77 -8.17 -11.50
CA TYR A 573 -2.94 -8.77 -10.85
C TYR A 573 -3.99 -9.29 -11.84
N PRO A 574 -4.67 -10.41 -11.53
CA PRO A 574 -5.83 -10.87 -12.28
C PRO A 574 -7.03 -9.97 -12.00
N VAL A 575 -7.59 -9.34 -13.03
CA VAL A 575 -8.70 -8.37 -12.93
C VAL A 575 -9.97 -8.94 -13.56
N LYS A 576 -11.11 -8.79 -12.85
CA LYS A 576 -12.46 -9.11 -13.34
C LYS A 576 -13.41 -7.90 -13.37
N LEU A 577 -13.02 -6.79 -12.73
CA LEU A 577 -13.80 -5.55 -12.68
C LEU A 577 -12.93 -4.39 -13.13
N VAL A 578 -13.42 -3.56 -14.04
CA VAL A 578 -12.73 -2.34 -14.48
C VAL A 578 -13.64 -1.15 -14.22
N ALA A 579 -13.13 -0.14 -13.51
CA ALA A 579 -13.79 1.14 -13.29
C ALA A 579 -12.97 2.24 -13.95
N PHE A 580 -13.33 2.61 -15.17
CA PHE A 580 -12.63 3.63 -15.94
C PHE A 580 -13.21 5.01 -15.61
N ILE A 581 -12.37 5.90 -15.07
CA ILE A 581 -12.82 7.13 -14.41
C ILE A 581 -12.39 8.36 -15.20
N ALA A 582 -13.31 9.32 -15.29
CA ALA A 582 -13.08 10.67 -15.77
C ALA A 582 -13.48 11.66 -14.66
N ILE A 583 -12.65 12.69 -14.43
CA ILE A 583 -12.88 13.69 -13.38
C ILE A 583 -12.85 15.10 -13.97
N ASN A 584 -13.90 15.86 -13.71
CA ASN A 584 -13.99 17.27 -14.07
C ASN A 584 -13.55 18.16 -12.90
N LYS A 585 -12.81 19.22 -13.19
CA LYS A 585 -12.29 20.17 -12.20
C LYS A 585 -13.36 20.81 -11.30
N GLU A 586 -14.54 21.13 -11.81
CA GLU A 586 -15.61 21.79 -11.06
C GLU A 586 -16.31 20.83 -10.08
N GLU A 587 -16.31 19.53 -10.40
CA GLU A 587 -16.95 18.47 -9.61
C GLU A 587 -15.94 17.72 -8.71
N ALA A 588 -14.65 18.02 -8.85
CA ALA A 588 -13.54 17.30 -8.21
C ALA A 588 -13.71 17.13 -6.70
N ASN A 589 -14.18 18.16 -5.99
CA ASN A 589 -14.38 18.05 -4.53
C ASN A 589 -15.37 16.94 -4.16
N THR A 590 -16.50 16.84 -4.85
CA THR A 590 -17.51 15.80 -4.59
C THR A 590 -17.09 14.45 -5.15
N PHE A 591 -16.42 14.45 -6.30
CA PHE A 591 -15.92 13.22 -6.91
C PHE A 591 -14.82 12.57 -6.08
N ASN A 592 -13.90 13.36 -5.50
CA ASN A 592 -12.79 12.85 -4.69
C ASN A 592 -13.28 12.13 -3.42
N ASP A 593 -14.31 12.67 -2.75
CA ASP A 593 -14.96 11.98 -1.61
C ASP A 593 -15.53 10.62 -2.04
N PHE A 594 -16.19 10.58 -3.20
CA PHE A 594 -16.70 9.33 -3.78
C PHE A 594 -15.56 8.37 -4.17
N PHE A 595 -14.49 8.88 -4.76
CA PHE A 595 -13.36 8.10 -5.23
C PHE A 595 -12.62 7.42 -4.07
N GLU A 596 -12.32 8.15 -2.98
CA GLU A 596 -11.69 7.57 -1.78
C GLU A 596 -12.51 6.37 -1.27
N LYS A 597 -13.81 6.57 -1.05
CA LYS A 597 -14.67 5.52 -0.51
C LYS A 597 -14.93 4.38 -1.50
N PHE A 598 -15.04 4.70 -2.79
CA PHE A 598 -15.22 3.70 -3.83
C PHE A 598 -14.03 2.74 -3.89
N ILE A 599 -12.80 3.28 -3.91
CA ILE A 599 -11.57 2.47 -3.92
C ILE A 599 -11.48 1.61 -2.66
N GLU A 600 -11.76 2.16 -1.48
CA GLU A 600 -11.76 1.39 -0.23
C GLU A 600 -12.68 0.16 -0.34
N ILE A 601 -13.93 0.36 -0.79
CA ILE A 601 -14.92 -0.72 -0.94
C ILE A 601 -14.47 -1.79 -1.95
N VAL A 602 -14.01 -1.38 -3.13
CA VAL A 602 -13.64 -2.31 -4.21
C VAL A 602 -12.24 -2.92 -4.04
N SER A 603 -11.42 -2.36 -3.17
CA SER A 603 -10.14 -2.97 -2.79
C SER A 603 -10.30 -4.17 -1.87
N GLU A 604 -11.51 -4.44 -1.38
CA GLU A 604 -11.85 -5.69 -0.71
C GLU A 604 -12.16 -6.80 -1.71
N PRO A 605 -11.42 -7.93 -1.71
CA PRO A 605 -11.61 -9.01 -2.68
C PRO A 605 -13.02 -9.60 -2.71
N VAL A 606 -13.69 -9.63 -1.55
CA VAL A 606 -15.07 -10.14 -1.44
C VAL A 606 -16.04 -9.22 -2.16
N ASN A 607 -15.87 -7.90 -2.00
CA ASN A 607 -16.73 -6.89 -2.61
C ASN A 607 -16.56 -6.89 -4.13
N THR A 608 -15.32 -6.82 -4.62
CA THR A 608 -15.04 -6.88 -6.07
C THR A 608 -15.56 -8.16 -6.70
N LYS A 609 -15.41 -9.32 -6.03
CA LYS A 609 -16.00 -10.56 -6.51
C LYS A 609 -17.53 -10.48 -6.63
N GLN A 610 -18.22 -9.97 -5.61
CA GLN A 610 -19.68 -9.84 -5.63
C GLN A 610 -20.16 -8.87 -6.72
N LEU A 611 -19.48 -7.74 -6.90
CA LEU A 611 -19.77 -6.75 -7.94
C LEU A 611 -19.52 -7.32 -9.35
N SER A 612 -18.42 -8.05 -9.55
CA SER A 612 -18.10 -8.67 -10.84
C SER A 612 -19.09 -9.75 -11.28
N MET A 613 -19.90 -10.27 -10.36
CA MET A 613 -20.91 -11.31 -10.60
C MET A 613 -22.33 -10.75 -10.79
N SER A 614 -22.50 -9.43 -10.94
CA SER A 614 -23.82 -8.84 -11.19
C SER A 614 -24.36 -9.17 -12.58
N GLU A 615 -25.65 -9.44 -12.67
CA GLU A 615 -26.38 -9.79 -13.90
C GLU A 615 -26.73 -8.57 -14.75
N ASP A 616 -26.86 -7.40 -14.11
CA ASP A 616 -27.16 -6.12 -14.78
C ASP A 616 -26.69 -4.91 -13.95
N TYR A 617 -26.95 -3.72 -14.50
CA TYR A 617 -26.61 -2.44 -13.88
C TYR A 617 -27.34 -2.22 -12.54
N ASP A 618 -28.64 -2.54 -12.47
CA ASP A 618 -29.45 -2.29 -11.29
C ASP A 618 -28.97 -3.15 -10.11
N GLU A 619 -28.62 -4.42 -10.37
CA GLU A 619 -28.02 -5.30 -9.38
C GLU A 619 -26.64 -4.82 -8.94
N PHE A 620 -25.81 -4.33 -9.87
CA PHE A 620 -24.49 -3.77 -9.56
C PHE A 620 -24.61 -2.57 -8.61
N ILE A 621 -25.47 -1.60 -8.93
CA ILE A 621 -25.69 -0.41 -8.10
C ILE A 621 -26.27 -0.78 -6.73
N LEU A 622 -27.22 -1.73 -6.68
CA LEU A 622 -27.80 -2.20 -5.43
C LEU A 622 -26.73 -2.83 -4.52
N LYS A 623 -25.90 -3.73 -5.06
CA LYS A 623 -24.81 -4.35 -4.30
C LYS A 623 -23.79 -3.32 -3.81
N LEU A 624 -23.39 -2.39 -4.67
CA LEU A 624 -22.45 -1.33 -4.30
C LEU A 624 -23.01 -0.47 -3.16
N LYS A 625 -24.28 -0.07 -3.23
CA LYS A 625 -24.95 0.67 -2.16
C LYS A 625 -25.05 -0.15 -0.87
N MET A 626 -25.33 -1.45 -0.95
CA MET A 626 -25.33 -2.33 0.23
C MET A 626 -23.95 -2.43 0.89
N MET A 627 -22.86 -2.41 0.13
CA MET A 627 -21.50 -2.44 0.67
C MET A 627 -21.16 -1.16 1.45
N VAL A 628 -21.67 0.00 1.01
CA VAL A 628 -21.59 1.25 1.78
C VAL A 628 -22.29 1.13 3.15
N GLU A 629 -23.24 0.20 3.32
CA GLU A 629 -23.91 -0.06 4.61
C GLU A 629 -23.13 -1.03 5.53
N ALA A 630 -22.18 -1.79 5.00
CA ALA A 630 -21.52 -2.89 5.69
C ALA A 630 -20.13 -2.55 6.28
N ASP A 631 -19.60 -1.36 5.97
CA ASP A 631 -18.33 -0.82 6.52
C ASP A 631 -18.47 -0.27 7.97
N GLU A 632 -19.60 -0.51 8.65
CA GLU A 632 -19.87 -0.21 10.07
C GLU A 632 -19.94 -1.48 10.93
#